data_AF-A0A6C2DU33-F1
#
_entry.id   AF-A0A6C2DU33-F1
#
_cell.length_a   1.000
_cell.length_b   1.000
_cell.length_c   1.000
_cell.angle_alpha   90.00
_cell.angle_beta   90.00
_cell.angle_gamma   90.00
#
_symmetry.space_group_name_H-M   'P 1'
#
loop_
_entity.id
_entity.type
_entity.pdbx_description
1 polymer ?
#
loop_
_entity_poly.entity_id
_entity_poly.type
_entity_poly.pdbx_seq_one_letter_code
_entity_poly.pdbx_strand_id
1 'polypeptide(L)'
;MTNILPQDWLFMEPQNLAVFTTEAIVSGNHPILYVSHDIEDDSWQFLSGKNISKDTPKIIALRTIVKLDQSILELADLPSGWIAIRKTKDDCWQRYLKVRDSTSNDLNA
;
A
#
# COMPACT_ATOMS: atom_id res chain seq x y z
N MET A 1 -11.30 -26.36 25.06
CA MET A 1 -10.22 -25.94 24.13
C MET A 1 -10.90 -25.20 22.99
N THR A 2 -10.98 -23.87 23.07
CA THR A 2 -11.63 -23.07 22.02
C THR A 2 -10.70 -22.96 20.82
N ASN A 3 -11.20 -23.44 19.68
CA ASN A 3 -10.53 -23.39 18.39
C ASN A 3 -10.49 -21.92 17.93
N ILE A 4 -9.33 -21.28 17.97
CA ILE A 4 -9.14 -19.92 17.44
C ILE A 4 -9.04 -20.05 15.92
N LEU A 5 -10.08 -19.64 15.18
CA LEU A 5 -9.99 -19.45 13.74
C LEU A 5 -9.04 -18.27 13.45
N PRO A 6 -8.31 -18.23 12.32
CA PRO A 6 -7.52 -17.07 11.93
C PRO A 6 -8.44 -15.94 11.43
N GLN A 7 -9.26 -15.39 12.31
CA GLN A 7 -9.80 -14.04 12.21
C GLN A 7 -8.58 -13.12 12.42
N ASP A 8 -8.03 -12.39 11.43
CA ASP A 8 -8.67 -11.32 10.69
C ASP A 8 -7.90 -11.01 9.38
N TRP A 9 -7.64 -12.02 8.53
CA TRP A 9 -7.08 -11.74 7.19
C TRP A 9 -8.20 -11.40 6.22
N LEU A 10 -8.28 -10.13 5.80
CA LEU A 10 -9.36 -9.64 4.93
C LEU A 10 -9.00 -9.59 3.43
N PHE A 11 -7.71 -9.65 3.10
CA PHE A 11 -7.23 -9.65 1.72
C PHE A 11 -7.56 -10.97 1.03
N MET A 12 -7.89 -10.90 -0.26
CA MET A 12 -8.02 -12.08 -1.12
C MET A 12 -6.64 -12.65 -1.50
N GLU A 13 -5.63 -11.79 -1.49
CA GLU A 13 -4.24 -12.11 -1.77
C GLU A 13 -3.62 -12.93 -0.63
N PRO A 14 -2.66 -13.81 -0.92
CA PRO A 14 -2.02 -14.59 0.10
C PRO A 14 -1.16 -13.70 1.02
N GLN A 15 -1.04 -14.08 2.30
CA GLN A 15 -0.25 -13.36 3.30
C GLN A 15 1.24 -13.14 2.93
N ASN A 16 1.77 -13.95 2.01
CA ASN A 16 3.13 -13.84 1.50
C ASN A 16 3.24 -13.15 0.14
N LEU A 17 2.18 -12.52 -0.36
CA LEU A 17 2.25 -11.64 -1.53
C LEU A 17 3.40 -10.64 -1.35
N ALA A 18 4.25 -10.55 -2.37
CA ALA A 18 5.33 -9.58 -2.41
C ALA A 18 4.78 -8.18 -2.70
N VAL A 19 5.14 -7.21 -1.88
CA VAL A 19 4.66 -5.82 -1.99
C VAL A 19 5.81 -4.85 -1.88
N PHE A 20 5.69 -3.69 -2.52
CA PHE A 20 6.71 -2.64 -2.52
C PHE A 20 6.52 -1.70 -1.33
N THR A 21 7.62 -1.33 -0.70
CA THR A 21 7.65 -0.34 0.38
C THR A 21 9.04 0.26 0.50
N THR A 22 9.34 0.92 1.62
CA THR A 22 10.65 1.51 1.90
C THR A 22 11.23 1.05 3.23
N GLU A 23 12.55 1.14 3.37
CA GLU A 23 13.26 0.80 4.60
C GLU A 23 12.76 1.61 5.79
N ALA A 24 12.43 2.90 5.62
CA ALA A 24 11.96 3.71 6.74
C ALA A 24 10.60 3.26 7.29
N ILE A 25 9.73 2.65 6.47
CA ILE A 25 8.50 2.00 6.96
C ILE A 25 8.84 0.68 7.67
N VAL A 26 9.69 -0.15 7.06
CA VAL A 26 10.08 -1.45 7.63
C VAL A 26 10.74 -1.30 9.00
N SER A 27 11.58 -0.28 9.15
CA SER A 27 12.23 0.08 10.42
C SER A 27 11.30 0.79 11.42
N GLY A 28 10.06 1.09 11.05
CA GLY A 28 9.08 1.76 11.92
C GLY A 28 9.31 3.27 12.12
N ASN A 29 10.21 3.88 11.32
CA ASN A 29 10.57 5.29 11.45
C ASN A 29 9.54 6.23 10.81
N HIS A 30 8.77 5.74 9.83
CA HIS A 30 7.73 6.51 9.15
C HIS A 30 6.42 5.73 9.06
N PRO A 31 5.26 6.40 9.19
CA PRO A 31 3.96 5.76 8.99
C PRO A 31 3.70 5.50 7.50
N ILE A 32 2.78 4.58 7.21
CA ILE A 32 2.22 4.41 5.86
C ILE A 32 1.15 5.48 5.68
N LEU A 33 1.32 6.39 4.71
CA LEU A 33 0.36 7.48 4.43
C LEU A 33 -0.21 7.40 3.01
N TYR A 34 0.36 6.55 2.17
CA TYR A 34 -0.02 6.37 0.78
C TYR A 34 0.02 4.89 0.42
N VAL A 35 -1.07 4.39 -0.13
CA VAL A 35 -1.21 3.03 -0.64
C VAL A 35 -1.65 3.09 -2.11
N SER A 36 -1.03 2.27 -2.96
CA SER A 36 -1.42 2.12 -4.37
C SER A 36 -1.62 0.64 -4.67
N HIS A 37 -2.75 0.31 -5.29
CA HIS A 37 -2.97 -0.95 -5.98
C HIS A 37 -2.85 -0.66 -7.47
N ASP A 38 -1.71 -0.99 -8.07
CA ASP A 38 -1.43 -0.59 -9.45
C ASP A 38 -2.27 -1.39 -10.46
N ILE A 39 -2.63 -0.76 -11.58
CA ILE A 39 -3.46 -1.40 -12.61
C ILE A 39 -2.62 -2.16 -13.64
N GLU A 40 -1.32 -1.85 -13.76
CA GLU A 40 -0.48 -2.42 -14.82
C GLU A 40 0.02 -3.82 -14.49
N ASP A 41 0.38 -4.05 -13.23
CA ASP A 41 0.97 -5.30 -12.75
C ASP A 41 0.25 -5.87 -11.52
N ASP A 42 -0.90 -5.30 -11.15
CA ASP A 42 -1.69 -5.68 -9.98
C ASP A 42 -0.89 -5.64 -8.66
N SER A 43 0.18 -4.83 -8.63
CA SER A 43 1.09 -4.76 -7.49
C SER A 43 0.62 -3.78 -6.41
N TRP A 44 1.00 -4.09 -5.18
CA TRP A 44 0.74 -3.23 -4.03
C TRP A 44 1.98 -2.43 -3.62
N GLN A 45 1.76 -1.15 -3.32
CA GLN A 45 2.80 -0.25 -2.83
C GLN A 45 2.34 0.46 -1.55
N PHE A 46 3.18 0.48 -0.53
CA PHE A 46 2.90 1.10 0.78
C PHE A 46 4.02 2.09 1.13
N LEU A 47 3.69 3.38 1.15
CA LEU A 47 4.65 4.48 1.18
C LEU A 47 4.30 5.50 2.28
N SER A 48 5.31 6.24 2.75
CA SER A 48 5.15 7.30 3.76
C SER A 48 4.60 8.61 3.19
N GLY A 49 4.25 8.62 1.91
CA GLY A 49 3.71 9.74 1.16
C GLY A 49 3.97 9.55 -0.33
N LYS A 50 3.59 10.53 -1.17
CA LYS A 50 3.83 10.47 -2.63
C LYS A 50 5.30 10.66 -3.01
N ASN A 51 6.09 11.37 -2.20
CA ASN A 51 7.50 11.65 -2.50
C ASN A 51 8.40 10.84 -1.55
N ILE A 52 9.00 9.78 -2.10
CA ILE A 52 9.93 8.88 -1.38
C ILE A 52 11.34 8.89 -1.98
N SER A 53 11.70 9.96 -2.71
CA SER A 53 12.92 10.02 -3.55
C SER A 53 14.26 9.72 -2.85
N LYS A 54 14.31 9.74 -1.52
CA LYS A 54 15.53 9.50 -0.72
C LYS A 54 15.51 8.20 0.07
N ASP A 55 14.41 7.45 0.05
CA ASP A 55 14.27 6.24 0.83
C ASP A 55 14.73 5.00 0.05
N THR A 56 15.18 3.98 0.77
CA THR A 56 15.65 2.73 0.14
C THR A 56 14.44 1.83 -0.14
N PRO A 57 14.19 1.42 -1.39
CA PRO A 57 13.06 0.55 -1.72
C PRO A 57 13.26 -0.86 -1.11
N LYS A 58 12.15 -1.48 -0.73
CA LYS A 58 12.09 -2.83 -0.15
C LYS A 58 10.94 -3.61 -0.75
N ILE A 59 11.12 -4.93 -0.84
CA ILE A 59 10.08 -5.89 -1.17
C ILE A 59 9.90 -6.80 0.04
N ILE A 60 8.69 -6.80 0.61
CA ILE A 60 8.37 -7.63 1.78
C ILE A 60 7.03 -8.34 1.57
N ALA A 61 6.65 -9.21 2.51
CA ALA A 61 5.34 -9.84 2.50
C ALA A 61 4.23 -8.88 2.97
N LEU A 62 3.05 -8.94 2.35
CA LEU A 62 1.88 -8.15 2.73
C LEU A 62 1.51 -8.32 4.22
N ARG A 63 1.63 -9.53 4.79
CA ARG A 63 1.42 -9.75 6.24
C ARG A 63 2.34 -8.91 7.12
N THR A 64 3.54 -8.56 6.65
CA THR A 64 4.47 -7.72 7.40
C THR A 64 3.98 -6.28 7.42
N ILE A 65 3.43 -5.78 6.30
CA ILE A 65 2.77 -4.47 6.25
C ILE A 65 1.58 -4.42 7.23
N VAL A 66 0.69 -5.42 7.20
CA VAL A 66 -0.46 -5.47 8.11
C VAL A 66 -0.04 -5.51 9.59
N LYS A 67 1.08 -6.18 9.91
CA LYS A 67 1.64 -6.17 11.27
C LYS A 67 2.19 -4.80 11.70
N LEU A 68 2.76 -4.03 10.76
CA LEU A 68 3.24 -2.67 11.03
C LEU A 68 2.07 -1.69 11.20
N ASP A 69 0.96 -1.96 10.52
CA ASP A 69 -0.23 -1.13 10.52
C ASP A 69 -1.51 -1.94 10.23
N GLN A 70 -2.28 -2.18 11.29
CA GLN A 70 -3.49 -2.98 11.21
C GLN A 70 -4.60 -2.31 10.39
N SER A 71 -4.59 -0.97 10.28
CA SER A 71 -5.59 -0.22 9.48
C SER A 71 -5.51 -0.53 7.99
N ILE A 72 -4.42 -1.17 7.54
CA ILE A 72 -4.29 -1.66 6.16
C ILE A 72 -5.34 -2.74 5.83
N LEU A 73 -5.86 -3.47 6.82
CA LEU A 73 -6.97 -4.39 6.60
C LEU A 73 -8.23 -3.68 6.07
N GLU A 74 -8.43 -2.40 6.40
CA GLU A 74 -9.54 -1.61 5.85
C GLU A 74 -9.43 -1.41 4.35
N LEU A 75 -8.26 -1.63 3.75
CA LEU A 75 -8.01 -1.47 2.32
C LEU A 75 -7.99 -2.79 1.56
N ALA A 76 -8.40 -3.90 2.19
CA ALA A 76 -8.41 -5.21 1.55
C ALA A 76 -9.30 -5.30 0.30
N ASP A 77 -10.27 -4.40 0.18
CA ASP A 77 -11.17 -4.26 -0.95
C ASP A 77 -10.77 -3.13 -1.92
N LEU A 78 -9.58 -2.53 -1.77
CA LEU A 78 -9.11 -1.45 -2.64
C LEU A 78 -8.90 -1.99 -4.07
N PRO A 79 -9.66 -1.53 -5.07
CA PRO A 79 -9.56 -2.08 -6.42
C PRO A 79 -8.24 -1.74 -7.11
N SER A 80 -7.79 -2.56 -8.06
CA SER A 80 -6.64 -2.24 -8.91
C SER A 80 -6.88 -0.92 -9.65
N GLY A 81 -5.83 -0.11 -9.77
CA GLY A 81 -5.91 1.26 -10.28
C GLY A 81 -6.40 2.29 -9.26
N TRP A 82 -6.56 1.93 -7.98
CA TRP A 82 -6.89 2.89 -6.93
C TRP A 82 -5.72 3.18 -6.01
N ILE A 83 -5.85 4.31 -5.32
CA ILE A 83 -4.95 4.72 -4.24
C ILE A 83 -5.76 5.01 -2.98
N ALA A 84 -5.13 4.88 -1.83
CA ALA A 84 -5.64 5.34 -0.55
C ALA A 84 -4.61 6.25 0.13
N ILE A 85 -5.05 7.39 0.65
CA ILE A 85 -4.19 8.41 1.26
C ILE A 85 -4.77 8.81 2.61
N ARG A 86 -3.90 9.10 3.59
CA ARG A 86 -4.27 9.73 4.86
C ARG A 86 -3.18 10.73 5.30
N LYS A 87 -3.50 11.63 6.22
CA LYS A 87 -2.56 12.70 6.66
C LYS A 87 -1.60 12.22 7.74
N THR A 88 -2.09 11.42 8.68
CA THR A 88 -1.32 10.82 9.78
C THR A 88 -1.70 9.35 9.97
N LYS A 89 -1.00 8.63 10.85
CA LYS A 89 -1.28 7.20 11.13
C LYS A 89 -2.69 6.97 11.67
N ASP A 90 -3.27 7.95 12.36
CA ASP A 90 -4.55 7.82 13.06
C ASP A 90 -5.73 8.37 12.24
N ASP A 91 -5.47 8.94 11.06
CA ASP A 91 -6.51 9.45 10.17
C ASP A 91 -7.14 8.34 9.33
N CYS A 92 -8.43 8.50 9.01
CA CYS A 92 -9.14 7.61 8.10
C CYS A 92 -8.56 7.67 6.67
N TRP A 93 -8.62 6.54 5.97
CA TRP A 93 -8.22 6.44 4.58
C TRP A 93 -9.19 7.16 3.63
N GLN A 94 -8.63 7.96 2.72
CA GLN A 94 -9.34 8.58 1.61
C GLN A 94 -8.95 7.85 0.32
N ARG A 95 -9.94 7.31 -0.40
CA ARG A 95 -9.73 6.48 -1.58
C ARG A 95 -9.99 7.25 -2.86
N TYR A 96 -9.14 7.06 -3.88
CA TYR A 96 -9.25 7.73 -5.17
C TYR A 96 -8.92 6.77 -6.30
N LEU A 97 -9.61 6.93 -7.44
CA LEU A 97 -9.16 6.35 -8.69
C LEU A 97 -7.83 7.02 -9.09
N LYS A 98 -6.81 6.23 -9.41
CA LYS A 98 -5.51 6.73 -9.88
C LYS A 98 -5.69 7.21 -11.32
N VAL A 99 -5.84 8.53 -11.49
CA VAL A 99 -5.85 9.13 -12.83
C VAL A 99 -4.44 9.02 -13.39
N ARG A 100 -4.30 8.37 -14.56
CA ARG A 100 -3.05 8.40 -15.31
C ARG A 100 -2.86 9.82 -15.84
N ASP A 101 -1.74 10.46 -15.51
CA ASP A 101 -1.35 11.68 -16.23
C ASP A 101 -0.98 11.27 -17.67
N SER A 102 -1.91 11.45 -18.60
CA SER A 102 -1.67 11.31 -20.05
C SER A 102 -0.91 12.49 -20.66
N THR A 103 -0.11 13.23 -19.87
CA THR A 103 0.74 14.32 -20.38
C THR A 103 2.22 13.95 -20.32
N SER A 104 2.60 12.83 -20.93
CA SER A 104 3.82 12.82 -21.72
C SER A 104 3.39 13.22 -23.12
N ASN A 105 3.38 14.53 -23.39
CA ASN A 105 3.30 15.03 -24.74
C ASN A 105 4.58 14.55 -25.43
N ASP A 106 4.49 13.38 -26.03
CA ASP A 106 5.46 12.87 -26.97
C ASP A 106 5.81 14.00 -27.94
N LEU A 107 7.11 14.17 -28.13
CA LEU A 107 7.73 15.04 -29.10
C LEU A 107 7.04 14.86 -30.46
N ASN A 108 6.26 15.86 -30.89
CA ASN A 108 6.14 16.17 -32.31
C ASN A 108 7.39 17.01 -32.62
N ALA A 109 8.46 16.39 -33.14
CA ALA A 109 8.64 16.04 -34.56
C ALA A 109 8.77 17.31 -35.42
#